data_AF-A0A2I0GSX3-F1
#
_entry.id   AF-A0A2I0GSX3-F1
#
_cell.length_a   1.000
_cell.length_b   1.000
_cell.length_c   1.000
_cell.angle_alpha   90.00
_cell.angle_beta   90.00
_cell.angle_gamma   90.00
#
_symmetry.space_group_name_H-M   'P 1'
#
loop_
_entity.id
_entity.type
_entity.pdbx_description
1 polymer ?
#
loop_
_entity_poly.entity_id
_entity_poly.type
_entity_poly.pdbx_seq_one_letter_code
_entity_poly.pdbx_strand_id
1 'polypeptide(L)'
;MSEYLKEVAARIKRCMNDKGLRQVDIVKTTGVSKSSVSKWLGGRACPSGEYLLRLSQVLDKPEYWILNGEYPYSSYADIDDAMDYLNSVEEDNRQIYIKKLGLDPKLPYSIRYLRDEFEDRMYCEHEHQFELSAEQEKQIEAYEEEKYERWFESNITVDNMLENRDTLKEIEKLFNSTNFISNFQYSNKSLRSPSEIAERSKTQLDKTLYYSQEDISMEPVIMRGAQCSVDLSKRTIRDGKIYLIRRYDFYGMRTLFSQSDGSLLLQSKNINYPNEVVSKNEVDSLVIIGYVYAWANFDPWEN
;
A
#
# COMPACT_ATOMS: atom_id res chain seq x y z
N MET A 1 -27.92 -13.46 20.80
CA MET A 1 -27.40 -12.20 20.24
C MET A 1 -26.28 -11.74 21.16
N SER A 2 -25.05 -11.55 20.67
CA SER A 2 -23.88 -11.25 21.51
C SER A 2 -24.05 -9.90 22.21
N GLU A 3 -23.77 -9.84 23.52
CA GLU A 3 -23.90 -8.62 24.32
C GLU A 3 -22.95 -7.52 23.83
N TYR A 4 -21.73 -7.91 23.45
CA TYR A 4 -20.73 -7.04 22.81
C TYR A 4 -21.27 -6.30 21.58
N LEU A 5 -22.00 -7.00 20.69
CA LEU A 5 -22.53 -6.37 19.47
C LEU A 5 -23.60 -5.32 19.76
N LYS A 6 -24.38 -5.50 20.85
CA LYS A 6 -25.36 -4.51 21.28
C LYS A 6 -24.69 -3.26 21.85
N GLU A 7 -23.59 -3.44 22.60
CA GLU A 7 -22.83 -2.32 23.16
C GLU A 7 -22.17 -1.47 22.06
N VAL A 8 -21.57 -2.11 21.04
CA VAL A 8 -21.04 -1.41 19.86
C VAL A 8 -22.18 -0.64 19.16
N ALA A 9 -23.32 -1.28 18.94
CA ALA A 9 -24.48 -0.64 18.33
C ALA A 9 -24.98 0.56 19.14
N ALA A 10 -24.97 0.46 20.48
CA ALA A 10 -25.37 1.55 21.38
C ALA A 10 -24.40 2.73 21.30
N ARG A 11 -23.08 2.47 21.26
CA ARG A 11 -22.06 3.52 21.07
C ARG A 11 -22.23 4.26 19.75
N ILE A 12 -22.41 3.52 18.65
CA ILE A 12 -22.64 4.13 17.32
C ILE A 12 -23.89 5.02 17.35
N LYS A 13 -25.01 4.52 17.89
CA LYS A 13 -26.25 5.30 18.01
C LYS A 13 -26.09 6.55 18.85
N ARG A 14 -25.33 6.46 19.95
CA ARG A 14 -25.05 7.61 20.81
C ARG A 14 -24.29 8.69 20.04
N CYS A 15 -23.20 8.34 19.36
CA CYS A 15 -22.44 9.29 18.54
C CYS A 15 -23.27 9.89 17.41
N MET A 16 -24.13 9.10 16.78
CA MET A 16 -25.07 9.60 15.77
C MET A 16 -26.03 10.63 16.37
N ASN A 17 -26.61 10.35 17.53
CA ASN A 17 -27.53 11.28 18.20
C ASN A 17 -26.83 12.58 18.60
N ASP A 18 -25.62 12.48 19.17
CA ASP A 18 -24.82 13.64 19.59
C ASP A 18 -24.50 14.58 18.41
N LYS A 19 -24.37 14.02 17.19
CA LYS A 19 -24.12 14.76 15.94
C LYS A 19 -25.39 15.05 15.13
N GLY A 20 -26.57 14.63 15.59
CA GLY A 20 -27.83 14.79 14.85
C GLY A 20 -27.89 14.00 13.53
N LEU A 21 -27.12 12.92 13.40
CA LEU A 21 -27.02 12.10 12.19
C LEU A 21 -28.08 11.00 12.18
N ARG A 22 -28.72 10.79 11.02
CA ARG A 22 -29.61 9.65 10.80
C ARG A 22 -28.85 8.51 10.10
N GLN A 23 -29.45 7.33 10.10
CA GLN A 23 -28.88 6.16 9.40
C GLN A 23 -28.61 6.45 7.91
N VAL A 24 -29.49 7.20 7.26
CA VAL A 24 -29.32 7.60 5.85
C VAL A 24 -28.12 8.53 5.65
N ASP A 25 -27.76 9.30 6.66
CA ASP A 25 -26.63 10.23 6.59
C ASP A 25 -25.32 9.44 6.70
N ILE A 26 -25.25 8.42 7.57
CA ILE A 26 -24.10 7.48 7.63
C ILE A 26 -23.88 6.76 6.31
N VAL A 27 -24.94 6.30 5.66
CA VAL A 27 -24.85 5.66 4.33
C VAL A 27 -24.23 6.62 3.32
N LYS A 28 -24.72 7.87 3.29
CA LYS A 28 -24.21 8.91 2.39
C LYS A 28 -22.77 9.31 2.68
N THR A 29 -22.37 9.35 3.95
CA THR A 29 -21.06 9.88 4.35
C THR A 29 -19.94 8.85 4.33
N THR A 30 -20.27 7.56 4.34
CA THR A 30 -19.28 6.46 4.37
C THR A 30 -19.23 5.60 3.11
N GLY A 31 -20.26 5.69 2.24
CA GLY A 31 -20.42 4.79 1.09
C GLY A 31 -20.91 3.38 1.45
N VAL A 32 -21.17 3.10 2.73
CA VAL A 32 -21.59 1.78 3.21
C VAL A 32 -23.04 1.49 2.81
N SER A 33 -23.33 0.25 2.41
CA SER A 33 -24.72 -0.16 2.11
C SER A 33 -25.68 0.06 3.29
N LYS A 34 -26.90 0.52 3.00
CA LYS A 34 -27.98 0.68 3.99
C LYS A 34 -28.22 -0.59 4.83
N SER A 35 -28.03 -1.76 4.22
CA SER A 35 -28.19 -3.06 4.87
C SER A 35 -27.13 -3.30 5.95
N SER A 36 -25.87 -2.95 5.68
CA SER A 36 -24.76 -3.10 6.62
C SER A 36 -24.92 -2.15 7.80
N VAL A 37 -25.24 -0.88 7.56
CA VAL A 37 -25.52 0.09 8.63
C VAL A 37 -26.69 -0.37 9.50
N SER A 38 -27.76 -0.92 8.90
CA SER A 38 -28.89 -1.47 9.67
C SER A 38 -28.51 -2.67 10.54
N LYS A 39 -27.57 -3.51 10.08
CA LYS A 39 -27.05 -4.62 10.87
C LYS A 39 -26.22 -4.12 12.05
N TRP A 40 -25.38 -3.09 11.85
CA TRP A 40 -24.60 -2.48 12.92
C TRP A 40 -25.48 -1.83 13.98
N LEU A 41 -26.42 -0.98 13.59
CA LEU A 41 -27.35 -0.34 14.52
C LEU A 41 -28.29 -1.35 15.20
N GLY A 42 -28.54 -2.50 14.56
CA GLY A 42 -29.31 -3.59 15.14
C GLY A 42 -28.51 -4.53 16.05
N GLY A 43 -27.19 -4.34 16.22
CA GLY A 43 -26.34 -5.24 16.99
C GLY A 43 -26.22 -6.64 16.38
N ARG A 44 -26.40 -6.76 15.07
CA ARG A 44 -26.32 -8.03 14.31
C ARG A 44 -24.96 -8.24 13.63
N ALA A 45 -24.19 -7.17 13.47
CA ALA A 45 -22.84 -7.20 12.91
C ALA A 45 -22.01 -6.04 13.48
N CYS A 46 -20.69 -6.14 13.36
CA CYS A 46 -19.75 -5.10 13.75
C CYS A 46 -19.18 -4.43 12.49
N PRO A 47 -18.94 -3.10 12.49
CA PRO A 47 -18.08 -2.48 11.48
C PRO A 47 -16.65 -3.03 11.61
N SER A 48 -15.96 -3.18 10.47
CA SER A 48 -14.59 -3.69 10.38
C SER A 48 -13.88 -3.16 9.13
N GLY A 49 -12.54 -3.22 9.12
CA GLY A 49 -11.72 -2.81 7.97
C GLY A 49 -11.94 -1.35 7.57
N GLU A 50 -11.92 -1.07 6.26
CA GLU A 50 -12.10 0.28 5.71
C GLU A 50 -13.40 0.96 6.17
N TYR A 51 -14.49 0.21 6.30
CA TYR A 51 -15.76 0.79 6.76
C TYR A 51 -15.76 1.24 8.22
N LEU A 52 -14.93 0.62 9.07
CA LEU A 52 -14.72 1.09 10.45
C LEU A 52 -13.90 2.38 10.46
N LEU A 53 -12.88 2.49 9.60
CA LEU A 53 -12.08 3.71 9.45
C LEU A 53 -12.94 4.89 8.96
N ARG A 54 -13.75 4.69 7.92
CA ARG A 54 -14.67 5.72 7.42
C ARG A 54 -15.70 6.12 8.48
N LEU A 55 -16.26 5.15 9.20
CA LEU A 55 -17.21 5.41 10.28
C LEU A 55 -16.55 6.18 11.44
N SER A 56 -15.30 5.85 11.79
CA SER A 56 -14.47 6.53 12.79
C SER A 56 -14.33 8.03 12.46
N GLN A 57 -14.02 8.36 11.21
CA GLN A 57 -13.92 9.75 10.74
C GLN A 57 -15.26 10.50 10.82
N VAL A 58 -16.36 9.87 10.40
CA VAL A 58 -17.70 10.48 10.44
C VAL A 58 -18.15 10.75 11.89
N LEU A 59 -17.89 9.78 12.77
CA LEU A 59 -18.28 9.84 14.18
C LEU A 59 -17.29 10.62 15.06
N ASP A 60 -16.13 11.01 14.52
CA ASP A 60 -15.05 11.68 15.26
C ASP A 60 -14.70 10.90 16.54
N LYS A 61 -14.52 9.59 16.36
CA LYS A 61 -14.20 8.64 17.42
C LYS A 61 -13.26 7.57 16.90
N PRO A 62 -12.16 7.27 17.60
CA PRO A 62 -11.25 6.19 17.23
C PRO A 62 -11.97 4.85 17.10
N GLU A 63 -11.50 4.01 16.18
CA GLU A 63 -12.00 2.68 15.88
C GLU A 63 -12.05 1.83 17.14
N TYR A 64 -10.96 1.87 17.92
CA TYR A 64 -10.86 1.11 19.16
C TYR A 64 -11.92 1.54 20.18
N TRP A 65 -12.21 2.83 20.29
CA TRP A 65 -13.26 3.32 21.17
C TRP A 65 -14.65 2.90 20.68
N ILE A 66 -14.90 2.92 19.38
CA ILE A 66 -16.16 2.44 18.79
C ILE A 66 -16.37 0.95 19.14
N LEU A 67 -15.31 0.15 18.99
CA LEU A 67 -15.35 -1.29 19.23
C LEU A 67 -15.43 -1.65 20.71
N ASN A 68 -14.67 -0.97 21.58
CA ASN A 68 -14.45 -1.42 22.96
C ASN A 68 -15.05 -0.47 24.01
N GLY A 69 -15.36 0.78 23.66
CA GLY A 69 -15.88 1.79 24.59
C GLY A 69 -14.84 2.43 25.51
N GLU A 70 -13.60 1.97 25.44
CA GLU A 70 -12.46 2.47 26.19
C GLU A 70 -11.42 3.03 25.23
N TYR A 71 -10.64 4.00 25.69
CA TYR A 71 -9.45 4.45 24.96
C TYR A 71 -8.27 3.59 25.44
N PRO A 72 -7.52 2.94 24.53
CA PRO A 72 -6.45 2.04 24.93
C PRO A 72 -5.25 2.80 25.54
N TYR A 73 -5.19 4.13 25.38
CA TYR A 73 -4.12 4.99 25.89
C TYR A 73 -4.68 6.29 26.50
N SER A 74 -4.03 6.78 27.57
CA SER A 74 -4.43 8.00 28.33
C SER A 74 -4.11 9.33 27.61
N SER A 75 -3.40 9.29 26.48
CA SER A 75 -3.04 10.45 25.67
C SER A 75 -2.86 9.99 24.22
N TYR A 76 -3.57 10.62 23.30
CA TYR A 76 -3.45 10.39 21.85
C TYR A 76 -2.32 11.20 21.21
N ALA A 77 -1.48 11.87 22.00
CA ALA A 77 -0.45 12.78 21.48
C ALA A 77 0.73 12.10 20.77
N ASP A 78 0.82 10.75 20.79
CA ASP A 78 2.02 10.03 20.37
C ASP A 78 1.77 8.92 19.31
N ILE A 79 0.55 8.82 18.77
CA ILE A 79 0.21 7.82 17.73
C ILE A 79 -0.30 8.59 16.51
N ASP A 80 0.44 8.49 15.40
CA ASP A 80 0.08 8.87 14.01
C ASP A 80 0.51 10.21 13.37
N ASP A 81 1.68 10.76 13.70
CA ASP A 81 2.25 11.93 12.99
C ASP A 81 2.30 11.83 11.44
N ALA A 82 2.39 10.63 10.86
CA ALA A 82 2.47 10.47 9.39
C ALA A 82 1.09 10.24 8.73
N MET A 83 0.20 9.48 9.39
CA MET A 83 -1.14 9.19 8.86
C MET A 83 -2.07 10.38 9.08
N ASP A 84 -1.94 11.08 10.22
CA ASP A 84 -2.66 12.32 10.49
C ASP A 84 -2.17 13.46 9.60
N TYR A 85 -0.86 13.49 9.27
CA TYR A 85 -0.34 14.44 8.29
C TYR A 85 -0.96 14.20 6.90
N LEU A 86 -0.95 12.97 6.39
CA LEU A 86 -1.57 12.65 5.10
C LEU A 86 -3.07 12.93 5.10
N ASN A 87 -3.80 12.51 6.15
CA ASN A 87 -5.21 12.82 6.31
C ASN A 87 -5.44 14.34 6.39
N SER A 88 -4.57 15.11 7.05
CA SER A 88 -4.69 16.58 7.14
C SER A 88 -4.50 17.27 5.79
N VAL A 89 -3.57 16.78 4.96
CA VAL A 89 -3.35 17.28 3.61
C VAL A 89 -4.54 16.93 2.71
N GLU A 90 -5.11 15.73 2.85
CA GLU A 90 -6.34 15.36 2.14
C GLU A 90 -7.55 16.16 2.63
N GLU A 91 -7.61 16.45 3.93
CA GLU A 91 -8.69 17.21 4.58
C GLU A 91 -8.81 18.64 4.01
N ASP A 92 -7.68 19.25 3.61
CA ASP A 92 -7.67 20.54 2.91
C ASP A 92 -8.44 20.51 1.58
N ASN A 93 -8.49 19.35 0.91
CA ASN A 93 -9.23 19.14 -0.34
C ASN A 93 -10.71 18.82 -0.13
N ARG A 94 -11.18 18.64 1.11
CA ARG A 94 -12.58 18.28 1.43
C ARG A 94 -13.60 19.14 0.70
N GLN A 95 -13.42 20.46 0.73
CA GLN A 95 -14.38 21.38 0.11
C GLN A 95 -14.37 21.28 -1.42
N ILE A 96 -13.22 20.98 -2.00
CA ILE A 96 -13.08 20.74 -3.44
C ILE A 96 -13.84 19.47 -3.81
N TYR A 97 -13.65 18.37 -3.07
CA TYR A 97 -14.35 17.11 -3.31
C TYR A 97 -15.86 17.27 -3.18
N ILE A 98 -16.35 17.85 -2.08
CA ILE A 98 -17.79 18.08 -1.86
C ILE A 98 -18.38 18.89 -3.01
N LYS A 99 -17.72 19.98 -3.42
CA LYS A 99 -18.17 20.84 -4.52
C LYS A 99 -18.19 20.11 -5.87
N LYS A 100 -17.11 19.39 -6.20
CA LYS A 100 -16.96 18.68 -7.48
C LYS A 100 -17.91 17.48 -7.57
N LEU A 101 -18.14 16.79 -6.46
CA LEU A 101 -19.05 15.66 -6.38
C LEU A 101 -20.53 16.08 -6.32
N GLY A 102 -20.81 17.35 -5.98
CA GLY A 102 -22.18 17.87 -5.84
C GLY A 102 -22.85 17.41 -4.54
N LEU A 103 -22.07 17.22 -3.48
CA LEU A 103 -22.51 16.67 -2.20
C LEU A 103 -22.97 17.77 -1.22
N ASP A 104 -23.73 17.39 -0.20
CA ASP A 104 -24.28 18.35 0.78
C ASP A 104 -23.20 18.76 1.81
N PRO A 105 -22.70 20.01 1.78
CA PRO A 105 -21.59 20.43 2.64
C PRO A 105 -21.90 20.38 4.14
N LYS A 106 -23.16 20.21 4.54
CA LYS A 106 -23.55 20.09 5.95
C LYS A 106 -23.29 18.69 6.52
N LEU A 107 -23.07 17.69 5.66
CA LEU A 107 -22.85 16.32 6.10
C LEU A 107 -21.36 16.04 6.35
N PRO A 108 -21.01 15.32 7.44
CA PRO A 108 -19.63 15.00 7.75
C PRO A 108 -19.19 13.78 6.94
N TYR A 109 -18.84 13.96 5.66
CA TYR A 109 -18.32 12.88 4.83
C TYR A 109 -16.98 12.36 5.35
N SER A 110 -16.74 11.06 5.25
CA SER A 110 -15.39 10.52 5.41
C SER A 110 -14.48 11.10 4.31
N ILE A 111 -13.28 11.54 4.66
CA ILE A 111 -12.34 12.09 3.65
C ILE A 111 -11.90 11.01 2.67
N ARG A 112 -11.74 9.78 3.15
CA ARG A 112 -11.43 8.60 2.33
C ARG A 112 -12.55 8.31 1.32
N TYR A 113 -13.81 8.38 1.78
CA TYR A 113 -14.95 8.27 0.87
C TYR A 113 -14.98 9.37 -0.20
N LEU A 114 -14.72 10.62 0.19
CA LEU A 114 -14.69 11.75 -0.75
C LEU A 114 -13.61 11.61 -1.82
N ARG A 115 -12.42 11.14 -1.43
CA ARG A 115 -11.31 10.90 -2.36
C ARG A 115 -11.66 9.81 -3.37
N ASP A 116 -12.07 8.65 -2.88
CA ASP A 116 -12.33 7.48 -3.73
C ASP A 116 -13.43 7.80 -4.78
N GLU A 117 -14.52 8.45 -4.37
CA GLU A 117 -15.59 8.86 -5.30
C GLU A 117 -15.15 9.94 -6.30
N PHE A 118 -14.22 10.81 -5.90
CA PHE A 118 -13.68 11.84 -6.78
C PHE A 118 -12.75 11.25 -7.84
N GLU A 119 -11.89 10.31 -7.44
CA GLU A 119 -11.01 9.56 -8.34
C GLU A 119 -11.85 8.77 -9.34
N ASP A 120 -12.81 7.95 -8.88
CA ASP A 120 -13.69 7.16 -9.74
C ASP A 120 -14.40 8.02 -10.80
N ARG A 121 -14.91 9.20 -10.41
CA ARG A 121 -15.57 10.11 -11.36
C ARG A 121 -14.60 10.65 -12.40
N MET A 122 -13.37 11.00 -12.03
CA MET A 122 -12.35 11.48 -12.96
C MET A 122 -11.90 10.39 -13.93
N TYR A 123 -11.81 9.14 -13.47
CA TYR A 123 -11.50 7.99 -14.32
C TYR A 123 -12.59 7.74 -15.37
N CYS A 124 -13.87 7.72 -14.98
CA CYS A 124 -14.97 7.51 -15.92
C CYS A 124 -15.15 8.66 -16.93
N GLU A 125 -14.85 9.92 -16.55
CA GLU A 125 -14.90 11.07 -17.46
C GLU A 125 -13.80 11.02 -18.54
N HIS A 126 -12.71 10.28 -18.33
CA HIS A 126 -11.62 10.11 -19.29
C HIS A 126 -11.76 8.88 -20.21
N GLU A 127 -12.37 7.78 -19.76
CA GLU A 127 -12.64 6.60 -20.62
C GLU A 127 -13.56 6.91 -21.81
N HIS A 128 -14.57 7.78 -21.63
CA HIS A 128 -15.53 8.10 -22.70
C HIS A 128 -14.96 8.97 -23.83
N GLN A 129 -13.70 9.41 -23.75
CA GLN A 129 -13.07 10.25 -24.79
C GLN A 129 -12.16 9.48 -25.77
N PHE A 130 -11.86 8.20 -25.54
CA PHE A 130 -10.91 7.44 -26.38
C PHE A 130 -11.32 5.98 -26.58
N GLU A 131 -12.24 5.70 -27.51
CA GLU A 131 -12.32 4.38 -28.16
C GLU A 131 -11.33 4.36 -29.34
N LEU A 132 -10.33 3.48 -29.29
CA LEU A 132 -9.32 3.33 -30.34
C LEU A 132 -9.91 2.52 -31.51
N SER A 133 -9.61 2.91 -32.75
CA SER A 133 -10.00 2.10 -33.91
C SER A 133 -9.15 0.82 -33.99
N ALA A 134 -9.68 -0.24 -34.59
CA ALA A 134 -8.95 -1.51 -34.77
C ALA A 134 -7.60 -1.35 -35.51
N GLU A 135 -7.45 -0.29 -36.29
CA GLU A 135 -6.21 0.06 -36.99
C GLU A 135 -5.20 0.76 -36.07
N GLN A 136 -5.68 1.54 -35.10
CA GLN A 136 -4.86 2.14 -34.04
C GLN A 136 -4.43 1.08 -33.02
N GLU A 137 -5.29 0.14 -32.66
CA GLU A 137 -4.92 -1.00 -31.81
C GLU A 137 -3.79 -1.82 -32.46
N LYS A 138 -3.91 -2.13 -33.75
CA LYS A 138 -2.85 -2.83 -34.49
C LYS A 138 -1.54 -2.05 -34.58
N GLN A 139 -1.61 -0.72 -34.71
CA GLN A 139 -0.41 0.12 -34.71
C GLN A 139 0.23 0.20 -33.32
N ILE A 140 -0.56 0.20 -32.26
CA ILE A 140 -0.08 0.17 -30.87
C ILE A 140 0.57 -1.19 -30.58
N GLU A 141 -0.04 -2.29 -31.00
CA GLU A 141 0.49 -3.64 -30.80
C GLU A 141 1.83 -3.85 -31.54
N ALA A 142 1.91 -3.41 -32.80
CA ALA A 142 3.17 -3.43 -33.57
C ALA A 142 4.24 -2.50 -32.97
N TYR A 143 3.85 -1.35 -32.42
CA TYR A 143 4.75 -0.42 -31.74
C TYR A 143 5.26 -0.99 -30.40
N GLU A 144 4.40 -1.68 -29.64
CA GLU A 144 4.74 -2.33 -28.37
C GLU A 144 5.70 -3.52 -28.59
N GLU A 145 5.49 -4.35 -29.63
CA GLU A 145 6.43 -5.42 -30.02
C GLU A 145 7.80 -4.85 -30.44
N GLU A 146 7.82 -3.82 -31.29
CA GLU A 146 9.07 -3.18 -31.73
C GLU A 146 9.80 -2.47 -30.56
N LYS A 147 9.05 -1.91 -29.62
CA LYS A 147 9.56 -1.29 -28.38
C LYS A 147 10.11 -2.34 -27.42
N TYR A 148 9.52 -3.53 -27.33
CA TYR A 148 10.00 -4.62 -26.50
C TYR A 148 11.32 -5.18 -27.03
N GLU A 149 11.43 -5.34 -28.36
CA GLU A 149 12.68 -5.75 -29.03
C GLU A 149 13.77 -4.67 -28.89
N ARG A 150 13.44 -3.38 -29.06
CA ARG A 150 14.39 -2.28 -28.79
C ARG A 150 14.80 -2.19 -27.32
N TRP A 151 13.89 -2.48 -26.39
CA TRP A 151 14.21 -2.53 -24.97
C TRP A 151 15.17 -3.69 -24.67
N PHE A 152 14.97 -4.85 -25.31
CA PHE A 152 15.86 -6.00 -25.20
C PHE A 152 17.27 -5.73 -25.78
N GLU A 153 17.36 -5.00 -26.90
CA GLU A 153 18.63 -4.60 -27.51
C GLU A 153 19.35 -3.47 -26.76
N SER A 154 18.61 -2.52 -26.17
CA SER A 154 19.21 -1.35 -25.47
C SER A 154 19.75 -1.65 -24.06
N ASN A 155 19.36 -2.77 -23.46
CA ASN A 155 19.75 -3.11 -22.09
C ASN A 155 21.10 -3.86 -21.98
N ILE A 156 21.84 -4.01 -23.08
CA ILE A 156 23.28 -4.31 -23.06
C ILE A 156 24.01 -3.42 -24.06
N THR A 157 24.40 -2.20 -23.69
CA THR A 157 25.74 -1.63 -24.00
C THR A 157 26.05 -0.34 -23.20
N VAL A 158 27.34 -0.07 -23.02
CA VAL A 158 27.97 0.98 -22.19
C VAL A 158 27.70 2.41 -22.69
N ASP A 159 27.24 2.59 -23.93
CA ASP A 159 27.06 3.92 -24.56
C ASP A 159 25.84 4.72 -24.04
N ASN A 160 24.83 4.05 -23.45
CA ASN A 160 23.62 4.72 -22.93
C ASN A 160 23.83 5.61 -21.69
N MET A 161 25.03 5.60 -21.10
CA MET A 161 25.39 6.52 -20.01
C MET A 161 25.85 7.90 -20.49
N LEU A 162 26.37 8.02 -21.72
CA LEU A 162 26.95 9.27 -22.21
C LEU A 162 25.87 10.23 -22.75
N GLU A 163 24.92 9.73 -23.55
CA GLU A 163 23.87 10.55 -24.17
C GLU A 163 22.90 11.16 -23.14
N ASN A 164 22.56 10.42 -22.08
CA ASN A 164 21.69 10.94 -21.01
C ASN A 164 22.27 12.18 -20.30
N ARG A 165 23.60 12.32 -20.29
CA ARG A 165 24.26 13.41 -19.56
C ARG A 165 24.23 14.74 -20.33
N ASP A 166 24.16 14.69 -21.66
CA ASP A 166 24.10 15.90 -22.47
C ASP A 166 22.65 16.39 -22.67
N THR A 167 21.68 15.47 -22.73
CA THR A 167 20.24 15.80 -22.72
C THR A 167 19.83 16.52 -21.42
N LEU A 168 20.39 16.11 -20.27
CA LEU A 168 20.15 16.78 -18.98
C LEU A 168 20.68 18.22 -18.94
N LYS A 169 21.81 18.50 -19.60
CA LYS A 169 22.38 19.87 -19.68
C LYS A 169 21.55 20.80 -20.56
N GLU A 170 20.84 20.29 -21.56
CA GLU A 170 19.94 21.09 -22.40
C GLU A 170 18.63 21.41 -21.66
N ILE A 171 18.12 20.48 -20.86
CA ILE A 171 16.93 20.68 -20.02
C ILE A 171 17.20 21.74 -18.94
N GLU A 172 18.39 21.75 -18.34
CA GLU A 172 18.81 22.78 -17.37
C GLU A 172 18.86 24.20 -17.97
N LYS A 173 19.07 24.35 -19.28
CA LYS A 173 19.08 25.66 -19.95
C LYS A 173 17.69 26.21 -20.24
N LEU A 174 16.65 25.37 -20.27
CA LEU A 174 15.31 25.75 -20.74
C LEU A 174 14.37 26.27 -19.63
N PHE A 175 14.68 26.07 -18.35
CA PHE A 175 13.77 26.40 -17.24
C PHE A 175 14.28 27.52 -16.33
N ASN A 176 14.26 28.76 -16.84
CA ASN A 176 14.19 29.94 -15.98
C ASN A 176 12.72 30.19 -15.57
N SER A 177 12.27 29.53 -14.51
CA SER A 177 11.02 29.88 -13.80
C SER A 177 11.19 29.75 -12.29
N THR A 178 12.03 30.64 -11.75
CA THR A 178 12.41 30.76 -10.33
C THR A 178 11.27 31.12 -9.36
N ASN A 179 10.00 31.13 -9.78
CA ASN A 179 8.86 31.55 -8.94
C ASN A 179 7.89 30.42 -8.53
N PHE A 180 8.08 29.18 -8.98
CA PHE A 180 7.22 28.04 -8.58
C PHE A 180 7.78 27.27 -7.37
N ILE A 181 9.10 27.28 -7.17
CA ILE A 181 9.79 26.42 -6.19
C ILE A 181 9.78 27.01 -4.77
N SER A 182 9.64 28.34 -4.61
CA SER A 182 9.84 29.00 -3.31
C SER A 182 8.75 28.75 -2.26
N ASN A 183 7.58 28.22 -2.66
CA ASN A 183 6.42 28.09 -1.76
C ASN A 183 6.11 26.65 -1.32
N PHE A 184 6.91 25.66 -1.73
CA PHE A 184 6.82 24.31 -1.19
C PHE A 184 7.98 24.07 -0.23
N GLN A 185 7.68 23.86 1.06
CA GLN A 185 8.62 23.16 1.94
C GLN A 185 8.68 21.71 1.46
N TYR A 186 9.69 21.39 0.68
CA TYR A 186 10.05 20.01 0.40
C TYR A 186 10.24 19.28 1.73
N SER A 187 9.46 18.22 1.96
CA SER A 187 9.97 17.15 2.81
C SER A 187 11.22 16.63 2.08
N ASN A 188 12.39 16.88 2.64
CA ASN A 188 13.66 16.31 2.16
C ASN A 188 13.72 14.78 2.34
N LYS A 189 12.60 14.10 2.59
CA LYS A 189 12.52 12.64 2.41
C LYS A 189 12.02 12.40 0.99
N SER A 190 12.97 12.52 0.07
CA SER A 190 12.99 11.75 -1.18
C SER A 190 12.41 10.35 -0.93
N LEU A 191 11.82 9.72 -1.95
CA LEU A 191 11.82 8.26 -2.02
C LEU A 191 13.18 7.81 -1.50
N ARG A 192 13.19 7.15 -0.32
CA ARG A 192 14.42 7.00 0.45
C ARG A 192 15.42 6.35 -0.47
N SER A 193 16.57 7.00 -0.65
CA SER A 193 17.57 6.46 -1.55
C SER A 193 17.87 5.01 -1.11
N PRO A 194 18.16 4.08 -2.03
CA PRO A 194 18.55 2.72 -1.68
C PRO A 194 19.63 2.67 -0.59
N SER A 195 20.52 3.68 -0.55
CA SER A 195 21.53 3.91 0.48
C SER A 195 20.95 4.19 1.88
N GLU A 196 19.93 5.05 2.01
CA GLU A 196 19.29 5.34 3.30
C GLU A 196 18.50 4.15 3.86
N ILE A 197 17.85 3.39 2.98
CA ILE A 197 17.15 2.16 3.36
C ILE A 197 18.17 1.13 3.86
N ALA A 198 19.31 1.03 3.17
CA ALA A 198 20.40 0.15 3.58
C ALA A 198 21.01 0.56 4.92
N GLU A 199 21.29 1.84 5.15
CA GLU A 199 21.80 2.33 6.44
C GLU A 199 20.85 2.02 7.62
N ARG A 200 19.54 2.25 7.44
CA ARG A 200 18.53 2.00 8.48
C ARG A 200 18.32 0.53 8.79
N SER A 201 18.38 -0.34 7.78
CA SER A 201 18.32 -1.80 7.94
C SER A 201 19.69 -2.40 8.32
N LYS A 202 20.71 -1.55 8.45
CA LYS A 202 22.12 -1.89 8.73
C LYS A 202 22.71 -2.83 7.66
N THR A 203 22.30 -2.71 6.39
CA THR A 203 22.76 -3.50 5.24
C THR A 203 23.71 -2.67 4.36
N GLN A 204 24.36 -3.30 3.37
CA GLN A 204 25.29 -2.65 2.45
C GLN A 204 24.75 -2.68 1.02
N LEU A 205 24.72 -1.52 0.36
CA LEU A 205 24.11 -1.39 -0.97
C LEU A 205 24.90 -2.15 -2.05
N ASP A 206 26.23 -2.21 -1.96
CA ASP A 206 27.11 -2.97 -2.87
C ASP A 206 26.96 -4.50 -2.71
N LYS A 207 26.29 -4.96 -1.65
CA LYS A 207 25.96 -6.37 -1.39
C LYS A 207 24.47 -6.66 -1.59
N THR A 208 23.74 -5.75 -2.21
CA THR A 208 22.30 -5.90 -2.43
C THR A 208 22.02 -6.54 -3.79
N LEU A 209 21.26 -7.63 -3.78
CA LEU A 209 20.62 -8.22 -4.96
C LEU A 209 19.20 -7.67 -5.08
N TYR A 210 18.81 -7.28 -6.30
CA TYR A 210 17.42 -6.98 -6.64
C TYR A 210 16.77 -8.24 -7.20
N TYR A 211 15.71 -8.72 -6.56
CA TYR A 211 14.98 -9.92 -6.94
C TYR A 211 13.51 -9.59 -7.17
N SER A 212 12.96 -10.07 -8.28
CA SER A 212 11.53 -9.95 -8.57
C SER A 212 10.80 -11.14 -7.95
N GLN A 213 9.79 -10.89 -7.11
CA GLN A 213 9.03 -11.94 -6.45
C GLN A 213 8.20 -12.74 -7.47
N GLU A 214 8.47 -14.05 -7.61
CA GLU A 214 7.85 -14.86 -8.67
C GLU A 214 6.54 -15.56 -8.25
N ASP A 215 6.38 -15.88 -6.96
CA ASP A 215 5.25 -16.62 -6.40
C ASP A 215 4.35 -15.75 -5.49
N ILE A 216 3.18 -16.29 -5.13
CA ILE A 216 2.17 -15.61 -4.29
C ILE A 216 2.31 -15.91 -2.79
N SER A 217 3.36 -16.62 -2.35
CA SER A 217 3.48 -17.11 -0.96
C SER A 217 3.58 -16.00 0.09
N MET A 218 3.97 -14.79 -0.34
CA MET A 218 4.17 -13.64 0.53
C MET A 218 3.05 -12.59 0.41
N GLU A 219 2.01 -12.88 -0.36
CA GLU A 219 0.84 -12.00 -0.48
C GLU A 219 0.02 -11.93 0.82
N PRO A 220 -0.62 -10.79 1.12
CA PRO A 220 -0.65 -9.55 0.33
C PRO A 220 0.53 -8.60 0.66
N VAL A 221 1.51 -9.04 1.47
CA VAL A 221 2.59 -8.17 1.96
C VAL A 221 3.61 -7.87 0.86
N ILE A 222 4.03 -8.92 0.15
CA ILE A 222 4.90 -8.85 -1.02
C ILE A 222 4.15 -9.52 -2.16
N MET A 223 3.74 -8.73 -3.14
CA MET A 223 2.98 -9.21 -4.29
C MET A 223 3.89 -9.91 -5.29
N ARG A 224 3.33 -10.83 -6.08
CA ARG A 224 4.01 -11.31 -7.29
C ARG A 224 4.39 -10.11 -8.16
N GLY A 225 5.62 -10.09 -8.66
CA GLY A 225 6.21 -8.99 -9.43
C GLY A 225 6.88 -7.88 -8.60
N ALA A 226 6.77 -7.90 -7.27
CA ALA A 226 7.40 -6.90 -6.41
C ALA A 226 8.93 -6.93 -6.53
N GLN A 227 9.56 -5.75 -6.61
CA GLN A 227 11.03 -5.64 -6.57
C GLN A 227 11.50 -5.64 -5.12
N CYS A 228 12.36 -6.60 -4.80
CA CYS A 228 12.84 -6.83 -3.45
C CYS A 228 14.35 -6.63 -3.37
N SER A 229 14.80 -5.93 -2.33
CA SER A 229 16.22 -5.72 -2.04
C SER A 229 16.71 -6.74 -1.01
N VAL A 230 17.71 -7.52 -1.39
CA VAL A 230 18.24 -8.67 -0.63
C VAL A 230 19.71 -8.43 -0.27
N ASP A 231 20.03 -8.34 1.01
CA ASP A 231 21.42 -8.24 1.49
C ASP A 231 22.08 -9.62 1.52
N LEU A 232 23.00 -9.85 0.58
CA LEU A 232 23.72 -11.12 0.38
C LEU A 232 24.74 -11.43 1.50
N SER A 233 25.11 -10.42 2.30
CA SER A 233 26.03 -10.59 3.43
C SER A 233 25.33 -11.15 4.68
N LYS A 234 23.99 -11.04 4.75
CA LYS A 234 23.20 -11.42 5.92
C LYS A 234 22.49 -12.74 5.73
N ARG A 235 23.15 -13.82 6.18
CA ARG A 235 22.65 -15.20 6.08
C ARG A 235 22.28 -15.83 7.42
N THR A 236 22.67 -15.19 8.52
CA THR A 236 22.29 -15.64 9.86
C THR A 236 20.80 -15.40 10.08
N ILE A 237 20.09 -16.45 10.49
CA ILE A 237 18.65 -16.40 10.77
C ILE A 237 18.40 -15.53 12.01
N ARG A 238 17.43 -14.63 11.88
CA ARG A 238 16.77 -13.93 12.96
C ARG A 238 15.28 -14.19 12.81
N ASP A 239 14.70 -14.80 13.82
CA ASP A 239 13.33 -15.27 13.75
C ASP A 239 12.35 -14.14 13.39
N GLY A 240 11.42 -14.44 12.50
CA GLY A 240 10.43 -13.49 12.00
C GLY A 240 10.93 -12.55 10.91
N LYS A 241 12.18 -12.68 10.45
CA LYS A 241 12.71 -11.96 9.28
C LYS A 241 12.48 -12.74 7.99
N ILE A 242 12.42 -11.99 6.89
CA ILE A 242 12.17 -12.51 5.54
C ILE A 242 13.52 -12.74 4.86
N TYR A 243 13.69 -13.90 4.25
CA TYR A 243 14.90 -14.28 3.54
C TYR A 243 14.57 -14.78 2.15
N LEU A 244 15.44 -14.47 1.19
CA LEU A 244 15.48 -15.19 -0.08
C LEU A 244 16.23 -16.49 0.16
N ILE A 245 15.58 -17.61 -0.13
CA ILE A 245 16.12 -18.94 0.07
C ILE A 245 16.16 -19.69 -1.26
N ARG A 246 17.10 -20.62 -1.37
CA ARG A 246 17.12 -21.66 -2.41
C ARG A 246 17.01 -23.02 -1.74
N ARG A 247 16.11 -23.86 -2.24
CA ARG A 247 16.02 -25.26 -1.83
C ARG A 247 15.86 -26.12 -3.09
N TYR A 248 16.78 -27.05 -3.29
CA TYR A 248 16.92 -27.76 -4.57
C TYR A 248 17.00 -26.75 -5.74
N ASP A 249 16.09 -26.85 -6.71
CA ASP A 249 16.02 -25.97 -7.87
C ASP A 249 15.05 -24.79 -7.68
N PHE A 250 14.41 -24.66 -6.51
CA PHE A 250 13.44 -23.62 -6.22
C PHE A 250 14.04 -22.43 -5.47
N TYR A 251 13.68 -21.22 -5.89
CA TYR A 251 13.99 -19.96 -5.22
C TYR A 251 12.69 -19.34 -4.72
N GLY A 252 12.70 -18.84 -3.48
CA GLY A 252 11.52 -18.15 -2.96
C GLY A 252 11.79 -17.40 -1.68
N MET A 253 10.88 -16.50 -1.32
CA MET A 253 10.95 -15.75 -0.07
C MET A 253 10.10 -16.41 1.01
N ARG A 254 10.66 -16.58 2.21
CA ARG A 254 9.93 -17.09 3.37
C ARG A 254 10.32 -16.31 4.63
N THR A 255 9.40 -16.26 5.58
CA THR A 255 9.72 -15.85 6.95
C THR A 255 10.31 -17.05 7.68
N LEU A 256 11.53 -16.93 8.19
CA LEU A 256 12.21 -18.06 8.84
C LEU A 256 12.06 -17.98 10.37
N PHE A 257 11.80 -19.13 11.00
CA PHE A 257 11.82 -19.29 12.46
C PHE A 257 12.59 -20.55 12.86
N SER A 258 13.56 -20.38 13.74
CA SER A 258 14.33 -21.46 14.35
C SER A 258 13.47 -22.21 15.37
N GLN A 259 13.43 -23.52 15.30
CA GLN A 259 12.69 -24.36 16.27
C GLN A 259 13.63 -24.95 17.32
N SER A 260 13.09 -25.30 18.50
CA SER A 260 13.88 -25.83 19.62
C SER A 260 14.53 -27.18 19.34
N ASP A 261 13.99 -27.95 18.39
CA ASP A 261 14.53 -29.23 17.94
C ASP A 261 15.62 -29.10 16.86
N GLY A 262 15.93 -27.87 16.44
CA GLY A 262 16.90 -27.55 15.39
C GLY A 262 16.31 -27.62 13.97
N SER A 263 15.00 -27.80 13.81
CA SER A 263 14.31 -27.60 12.53
C SER A 263 14.09 -26.11 12.23
N LEU A 264 13.73 -25.81 10.98
CA LEU A 264 13.37 -24.47 10.54
C LEU A 264 11.94 -24.45 10.02
N LEU A 265 11.14 -23.49 10.49
CA LEU A 265 9.84 -23.20 9.91
C LEU A 265 9.98 -22.11 8.85
N LEU A 266 9.56 -22.44 7.63
CA LEU A 266 9.44 -21.54 6.49
C LEU A 266 7.99 -21.10 6.40
N GLN A 267 7.70 -19.94 6.99
CA GLN A 267 6.36 -19.39 7.03
C GLN A 267 6.09 -18.49 5.81
N SER A 268 4.98 -18.78 5.15
CA SER A 268 4.35 -17.96 4.11
C SER A 268 3.52 -16.84 4.77
N LYS A 269 3.42 -15.66 4.14
CA LYS A 269 2.48 -14.61 4.61
C LYS A 269 1.08 -14.79 4.04
N ASN A 270 0.97 -15.48 2.91
CA ASN A 270 -0.29 -15.84 2.32
C ASN A 270 -0.92 -17.00 3.09
N ILE A 271 -2.09 -16.76 3.68
CA ILE A 271 -2.82 -17.76 4.47
C ILE A 271 -3.26 -18.98 3.66
N ASN A 272 -3.42 -18.81 2.34
CA ASN A 272 -3.80 -19.89 1.43
C ASN A 272 -2.57 -20.68 0.93
N TYR A 273 -1.36 -20.30 1.33
CA TYR A 273 -0.13 -20.96 0.95
C TYR A 273 0.45 -21.71 2.17
N PRO A 274 0.67 -23.03 2.10
CA PRO A 274 1.09 -23.81 3.26
C PRO A 274 2.47 -23.38 3.77
N ASN A 275 2.66 -23.48 5.08
CA ASN A 275 3.98 -23.38 5.70
C ASN A 275 4.75 -24.68 5.51
N GLU A 276 6.07 -24.59 5.46
CA GLU A 276 6.96 -25.73 5.30
C GLU A 276 7.86 -25.86 6.54
N VAL A 277 8.11 -27.09 6.98
CA VAL A 277 9.05 -27.39 8.06
C VAL A 277 10.23 -28.15 7.46
N VAL A 278 11.43 -27.57 7.54
CA VAL A 278 12.67 -28.21 7.14
C VAL A 278 13.26 -28.88 8.38
N SER A 279 13.27 -30.21 8.38
CA SER A 279 13.79 -30.99 9.51
C SER A 279 15.28 -30.75 9.72
N LYS A 280 15.78 -30.97 10.93
CA LYS A 280 17.22 -30.79 11.28
C LYS A 280 18.17 -31.51 10.31
N ASN A 281 17.77 -32.68 9.79
CA ASN A 281 18.59 -33.49 8.89
C ASN A 281 18.57 -32.97 7.44
N GLU A 282 17.64 -32.07 7.11
CA GLU A 282 17.47 -31.51 5.77
C GLU A 282 17.88 -30.04 5.69
N VAL A 283 18.32 -29.43 6.80
CA VAL A 283 18.73 -28.02 6.83
C VAL A 283 19.86 -27.75 5.82
N ASP A 284 20.75 -28.72 5.58
CA ASP A 284 21.83 -28.58 4.60
C ASP A 284 21.32 -28.44 3.15
N SER A 285 20.08 -28.85 2.87
CA SER A 285 19.42 -28.64 1.57
C SER A 285 18.92 -27.20 1.36
N LEU A 286 18.84 -26.41 2.43
CA LEU A 286 18.33 -25.05 2.43
C LEU A 286 19.49 -24.05 2.42
N VAL A 287 19.61 -23.30 1.34
CA VAL A 287 20.59 -22.23 1.21
C VAL A 287 19.93 -20.88 1.43
N ILE A 288 20.35 -20.16 2.47
CA ILE A 288 19.96 -18.76 2.67
C ILE A 288 20.84 -17.89 1.76
N ILE A 289 20.19 -17.24 0.79
CA ILE A 289 20.85 -16.35 -0.16
C ILE A 289 21.12 -15.00 0.51
N GLY A 290 20.12 -14.43 1.20
CA GLY A 290 20.27 -13.17 1.92
C GLY A 290 19.00 -12.67 2.60
N TYR A 291 19.15 -11.61 3.40
CA TYR A 291 18.07 -10.97 4.14
C TYR A 291 17.30 -9.99 3.25
N VAL A 292 15.98 -10.17 3.13
CA VAL A 292 15.10 -9.24 2.40
C VAL A 292 14.75 -8.08 3.33
N TYR A 293 15.29 -6.90 3.03
CA TYR A 293 15.17 -5.74 3.92
C TYR A 293 14.23 -4.65 3.40
N ALA A 294 13.89 -4.69 2.12
CA ALA A 294 12.93 -3.78 1.50
C ALA A 294 12.28 -4.43 0.29
N TRP A 295 11.06 -3.99 -0.02
CA TRP A 295 10.33 -4.37 -1.22
C TRP A 295 9.44 -3.21 -1.68
N ALA A 296 9.13 -3.19 -2.97
CA ALA A 296 8.14 -2.31 -3.58
C ALA A 296 7.17 -3.19 -4.38
N ASN A 297 5.90 -3.17 -4.00
CA ASN A 297 4.85 -3.77 -4.81
C ASN A 297 4.57 -2.82 -5.96
N PHE A 298 4.54 -3.36 -7.17
CA PHE A 298 4.12 -2.63 -8.35
C PHE A 298 2.77 -3.19 -8.73
N ASP A 299 1.81 -2.28 -8.86
CA ASP A 299 0.54 -2.58 -9.50
C ASP A 299 0.64 -1.95 -10.90
N PRO A 300 1.13 -2.70 -11.90
CA PRO A 300 1.21 -2.18 -13.25
C PRO A 300 -0.21 -1.88 -13.73
N TRP A 301 -0.39 -0.71 -14.35
CA TRP A 301 -1.60 -0.44 -15.09
C TRP A 301 -1.66 -1.41 -16.27
N GLU A 302 -2.43 -2.50 -16.13
CA GLU A 302 -2.64 -3.45 -17.22
C GLU A 302 -3.43 -2.76 -18.35
N ASN A 303 -3.01 -3.00 -19.60
CA ASN A 303 -3.81 -2.74 -20.80
C ASN A 303 -4.57 -4.01 -21.17
#